data_AF-A0A920BIN7-F1
#
_entry.id   AF-A0A920BIN7-F1
#
_cell.length_a   1.000
_cell.length_b   1.000
_cell.length_c   1.000
_cell.angle_alpha   90.00
_cell.angle_beta   90.00
_cell.angle_gamma   90.00
#
_symmetry.space_group_name_H-M   'P 1'
#
loop_
_entity.id
_entity.type
_entity.pdbx_description
1 polymer ?
#
loop_
_entity_poly.entity_id
_entity_poly.type
_entity_poly.pdbx_seq_one_letter_code
_entity_poly.pdbx_strand_id
1 'polypeptide(L)'
;MEYLSPERVELSYRLPLAEVVLDFFDQMKSRTQGYASMDYESDGYSRSDLVKVEILLQGDPVDAFSSIVHRDKAYDYGQKMTKKLRELIPRQQFDVPIQAAISSKIISRETVKAYRKDVTANYTVETLQEK
;
A
#
# COMPACT_ATOMS: atom_id res chain seq x y z
N MET A 1 18.23 3.13 -28.24
CA MET A 1 19.21 2.16 -27.71
C MET A 1 20.44 2.30 -28.58
N GLU A 2 21.49 2.85 -28.02
CA GLU A 2 22.72 3.19 -28.73
C GLU A 2 23.89 2.48 -28.06
N TYR A 3 24.77 1.88 -28.85
CA TYR A 3 25.93 1.15 -28.36
C TYR A 3 27.16 2.04 -28.50
N LEU A 4 27.62 2.61 -27.39
CA LEU A 4 28.81 3.47 -27.35
C LEU A 4 30.10 2.64 -27.41
N SER A 5 30.07 1.40 -26.92
CA SER A 5 31.19 0.44 -26.91
C SER A 5 30.65 -0.99 -26.71
N PRO A 6 31.46 -2.07 -26.88
CA PRO A 6 31.00 -3.44 -26.64
C PRO A 6 30.49 -3.68 -25.21
N GLU A 7 30.99 -2.89 -24.25
CA GLU A 7 30.68 -2.99 -22.82
C GLU A 7 29.76 -1.86 -22.32
N ARG A 8 29.35 -0.91 -23.18
CA ARG A 8 28.55 0.27 -22.77
C ARG A 8 27.36 0.49 -23.68
N VAL A 9 26.18 0.54 -23.08
CA VAL A 9 24.91 0.76 -23.76
C VAL A 9 24.23 1.97 -23.18
N GLU A 10 23.76 2.85 -24.05
CA GLU A 10 22.90 3.98 -23.71
C GLU A 10 21.44 3.65 -24.01
N LEU A 11 20.59 3.90 -23.00
CA LEU A 11 19.17 3.56 -22.98
C LEU A 11 18.34 4.80 -22.67
N SER A 12 17.75 5.40 -23.70
CA SER A 12 16.82 6.52 -23.54
C SER A 12 15.38 6.00 -23.51
N TYR A 13 14.67 6.27 -22.41
CA TYR A 13 13.26 5.91 -22.24
C TYR A 13 12.48 7.07 -21.65
N ARG A 14 11.22 7.20 -22.07
CA ARG A 14 10.24 8.09 -21.45
C ARG A 14 9.51 7.33 -20.36
N LEU A 15 9.67 7.76 -19.10
CA LEU A 15 9.05 7.12 -17.94
C LEU A 15 8.36 8.16 -17.05
N PRO A 16 7.26 7.80 -16.35
CA PRO A 16 6.65 8.67 -15.36
C PRO A 16 7.60 8.93 -14.19
N LEU A 17 7.83 10.21 -13.86
CA LEU A 17 8.72 10.60 -12.76
C LEU A 17 8.34 9.94 -11.42
N ALA A 18 7.05 9.76 -11.16
CA ALA A 18 6.54 9.12 -9.94
C ALA A 18 7.08 7.69 -9.75
N GLU A 19 7.33 6.96 -10.84
CA GLU A 19 7.85 5.58 -10.78
C GLU A 19 9.38 5.57 -10.56
N VAL A 20 10.07 6.60 -11.05
CA VAL A 20 11.52 6.77 -10.87
C VAL A 20 11.87 7.02 -9.39
N VAL A 21 11.07 7.84 -8.70
CA VAL A 21 11.35 8.26 -7.31
C VAL A 21 11.15 7.15 -6.28
N LEU A 22 10.24 6.21 -6.53
CA LEU A 22 9.83 5.22 -5.51
C LEU A 22 10.80 4.04 -5.36
N ASP A 23 11.20 3.41 -6.46
CA ASP A 23 11.91 2.11 -6.40
C ASP A 23 12.89 1.89 -7.57
N PHE A 24 12.90 2.78 -8.56
CA PHE A 24 13.69 2.58 -9.78
C PHE A 24 15.19 2.64 -9.52
N PHE A 25 15.64 3.60 -8.70
CA PHE A 25 17.06 3.78 -8.41
C PHE A 25 17.68 2.56 -7.73
N ASP A 26 17.02 2.02 -6.70
CA ASP A 26 17.48 0.85 -5.96
C ASP A 26 17.46 -0.41 -6.86
N GLN A 27 16.39 -0.60 -7.64
CA GLN A 27 16.30 -1.73 -8.57
C GLN A 27 17.36 -1.66 -9.67
N MET A 28 17.63 -0.46 -10.22
CA MET A 28 18.65 -0.26 -11.24
C MET A 28 20.03 -0.60 -10.69
N LYS A 29 20.42 0.02 -9.57
CA LYS A 29 21.73 -0.22 -8.94
C LYS A 29 21.90 -1.68 -8.54
N SER A 30 20.86 -2.34 -8.03
CA SER A 30 20.89 -3.77 -7.70
C SER A 30 21.13 -4.66 -8.93
N ARG A 31 20.38 -4.45 -10.02
CA ARG A 31 20.49 -5.27 -11.24
C ARG A 31 21.78 -5.06 -11.99
N THR A 32 22.33 -3.85 -11.97
CA THR A 32 23.57 -3.51 -12.66
C THR A 32 24.78 -3.56 -11.75
N GLN A 33 24.68 -4.10 -10.52
CA GLN A 33 25.76 -4.12 -9.53
C GLN A 33 26.46 -2.76 -9.33
N GLY A 34 25.70 -1.66 -9.42
CA GLY A 34 26.22 -0.30 -9.26
C GLY A 34 26.78 0.38 -10.51
N TYR A 35 26.96 -0.35 -11.62
CA TYR A 35 27.60 0.16 -12.84
C TYR A 35 26.74 1.11 -13.69
N ALA A 36 25.42 1.13 -13.53
CA ALA A 36 24.57 2.07 -14.26
C ALA A 36 24.49 3.44 -13.59
N SER A 37 24.55 4.49 -14.40
CA SER A 37 24.17 5.86 -14.05
C SER A 37 22.88 6.23 -14.80
N MET A 38 22.14 7.18 -14.26
CA MET A 38 20.92 7.68 -14.88
C MET A 38 20.89 9.19 -14.71
N ASP A 39 20.59 9.85 -15.83
CA ASP A 39 20.22 11.25 -15.90
C ASP A 39 18.76 11.32 -16.35
N TYR A 40 18.02 12.31 -15.83
CA TYR A 40 16.63 12.54 -16.21
C TYR A 40 16.42 13.99 -16.64
N GLU A 41 15.60 14.18 -17.66
CA GLU A 41 15.13 15.48 -18.10
C GLU A 41 13.60 15.51 -18.03
N SER A 42 13.03 16.64 -17.61
CA SER A 42 11.58 16.79 -17.54
C SER A 42 10.98 16.95 -18.93
N ASP A 43 10.30 15.93 -19.42
CA ASP A 43 9.69 15.87 -20.77
C ASP A 43 8.21 16.30 -20.78
N GLY A 44 7.87 17.30 -19.94
CA GLY A 44 6.52 17.85 -19.82
C GLY A 44 5.49 16.93 -19.11
N TYR A 45 4.22 17.32 -19.19
CA TYR A 45 3.11 16.57 -18.58
C TYR A 45 2.43 15.69 -19.63
N SER A 46 2.24 14.41 -19.29
CA SER A 46 1.48 13.45 -20.09
C SER A 46 0.18 13.06 -19.41
N ARG A 47 -0.83 12.71 -20.21
CA ARG A 47 -2.12 12.24 -19.70
C ARG A 47 -1.98 10.77 -19.26
N SER A 48 -2.29 10.49 -18.01
CA SER A 48 -2.26 9.15 -17.42
C SER A 48 -3.57 8.84 -16.70
N ASP A 49 -3.95 7.57 -16.61
CA ASP A 49 -5.16 7.14 -15.90
C ASP A 49 -4.84 6.96 -14.40
N LEU A 50 -4.87 8.09 -13.70
CA LEU A 50 -4.57 8.18 -12.27
C LEU A 50 -5.85 8.11 -11.45
N VAL A 51 -5.79 7.36 -10.35
CA VAL A 51 -6.88 7.23 -9.39
C VAL A 51 -6.36 7.57 -7.99
N LYS A 52 -7.18 8.27 -7.19
CA LYS A 52 -6.91 8.52 -5.78
C LYS A 52 -7.35 7.29 -4.98
N VAL A 53 -6.39 6.63 -4.32
CA VAL A 53 -6.67 5.59 -3.33
C VAL A 53 -6.73 6.26 -1.96
N GLU A 54 -7.86 6.12 -1.29
CA GLU A 54 -8.14 6.65 0.03
C GLU A 54 -8.18 5.50 1.04
N ILE A 55 -7.60 5.71 2.22
CA ILE A 55 -7.64 4.73 3.31
C ILE A 55 -8.65 5.21 4.36
N LEU A 56 -9.59 4.35 4.71
CA LEU A 56 -10.58 4.61 5.74
C LEU A 56 -10.28 3.75 6.96
N LEU A 57 -10.17 4.39 8.12
CA LEU A 57 -10.06 3.73 9.42
C LEU A 57 -11.38 3.92 10.16
N GLN A 58 -12.03 2.84 10.56
CA GLN A 58 -13.32 2.91 11.26
C GLN A 58 -14.45 3.63 10.47
N GLY A 59 -14.26 3.81 9.17
CA GLY A 59 -15.19 4.55 8.30
C GLY A 59 -14.79 6.00 8.05
N ASP A 60 -13.81 6.52 8.80
CA ASP A 60 -13.28 7.86 8.61
C ASP A 60 -12.10 7.85 7.63
N PRO A 61 -12.12 8.67 6.57
CA PRO A 61 -11.00 8.78 5.64
C PRO A 61 -9.80 9.43 6.32
N VAL A 62 -8.62 8.85 6.13
CA VAL A 62 -7.36 9.38 6.62
C VAL A 62 -6.53 9.87 5.45
N ASP A 63 -6.49 11.20 5.26
CA ASP A 63 -5.79 11.83 4.15
C ASP A 63 -4.28 11.54 4.15
N ALA A 64 -3.67 11.37 5.32
CA ALA A 64 -2.24 11.10 5.45
C ALA A 64 -1.77 9.82 4.74
N PHE A 65 -2.67 8.85 4.54
CA PHE A 65 -2.36 7.60 3.83
C PHE A 65 -2.96 7.54 2.42
N SER A 66 -3.60 8.63 1.98
CA SER A 66 -4.17 8.70 0.64
C SER A 66 -3.07 8.94 -0.38
N SER A 67 -3.13 8.26 -1.52
CA SER A 67 -2.11 8.37 -2.57
C SER A 67 -2.71 8.28 -3.96
N ILE A 68 -2.12 9.02 -4.89
CA ILE A 68 -2.51 9.01 -6.30
C ILE A 68 -1.63 7.97 -7.01
N VAL A 69 -2.27 6.96 -7.59
CA VAL A 69 -1.60 5.84 -8.26
C VAL A 69 -2.26 5.56 -9.61
N HIS A 70 -1.56 4.86 -10.50
CA HIS A 70 -2.16 4.40 -11.76
C HIS A 70 -3.29 3.39 -11.49
N ARG A 71 -4.37 3.42 -12.29
CA ARG A 71 -5.55 2.55 -12.10
C ARG A 71 -5.19 1.08 -11.95
N ASP A 72 -4.30 0.56 -12.80
CA ASP A 72 -3.91 -0.86 -12.78
C ASP A 72 -3.18 -1.26 -11.49
N LYS A 73 -2.42 -0.34 -10.90
CA LYS A 73 -1.66 -0.59 -9.66
C LYS A 73 -2.47 -0.30 -8.40
N ALA A 74 -3.67 0.28 -8.53
CA ALA A 74 -4.45 0.75 -7.39
C ALA A 74 -4.91 -0.37 -6.46
N TYR A 75 -5.27 -1.53 -7.02
CA TYR A 75 -5.68 -2.69 -6.24
C TYR A 75 -4.53 -3.26 -5.39
N ASP A 76 -3.38 -3.52 -6.02
CA ASP A 76 -2.18 -4.01 -5.35
C ASP A 76 -1.67 -3.04 -4.28
N TYR A 77 -1.67 -1.74 -4.60
CA TYR A 77 -1.29 -0.70 -3.65
C TYR A 77 -2.23 -0.70 -2.43
N GLY A 78 -3.55 -0.72 -2.67
CA GLY A 78 -4.55 -0.77 -1.61
C GLY A 78 -4.39 -1.99 -0.71
N GLN A 79 -4.20 -3.18 -1.30
CA GLN A 79 -4.02 -4.42 -0.54
C GLN A 79 -2.73 -4.39 0.31
N LYS A 80 -1.60 -3.99 -0.28
CA LYS A 80 -0.32 -3.84 0.43
C LYS A 80 -0.44 -2.83 1.58
N MET A 81 -1.11 -1.71 1.35
CA MET A 81 -1.31 -0.68 2.37
C MET A 81 -2.18 -1.18 3.51
N THR A 82 -3.34 -1.80 3.22
CA THR A 82 -4.24 -2.34 4.25
C THR A 82 -3.55 -3.41 5.11
N LYS A 83 -2.71 -4.25 4.49
CA LYS A 83 -1.94 -5.28 5.19
C LYS A 83 -0.85 -4.68 6.09
N LYS A 84 -0.08 -3.72 5.56
CA LYS A 84 0.98 -3.04 6.32
C LYS A 84 0.41 -2.27 7.51
N LEU A 85 -0.73 -1.59 7.33
CA LEU A 85 -1.43 -0.91 8.43
C LEU A 85 -1.96 -1.89 9.48
N ARG A 86 -2.48 -3.06 9.07
CA ARG A 86 -2.89 -4.11 10.00
C ARG A 86 -1.73 -4.63 10.85
N GLU A 87 -0.52 -4.74 10.29
CA GLU A 87 0.68 -5.19 11.01
C GLU A 87 1.23 -4.12 11.96
N LEU A 88 1.12 -2.84 11.58
CA LEU A 88 1.60 -1.71 12.37
C LEU A 88 0.63 -1.29 13.49
N ILE A 89 -0.67 -1.38 13.25
CA ILE A 89 -1.70 -0.96 14.22
C ILE A 89 -1.87 -2.07 15.27
N PRO A 90 -1.57 -1.80 16.55
CA PRO A 90 -1.77 -2.78 17.60
C PRO A 90 -3.26 -3.09 17.75
N ARG A 91 -3.56 -4.33 18.15
CA ARG A 91 -4.93 -4.75 18.46
C ARG A 91 -5.46 -3.87 19.60
N GLN A 92 -6.72 -3.46 19.50
CA GLN A 92 -7.39 -2.64 20.51
C GLN A 92 -8.49 -3.44 21.21
N GLN A 93 -9.20 -2.83 22.17
CA GLN A 93 -10.35 -3.48 22.82
C GLN A 93 -11.59 -3.55 21.90
N PHE A 94 -11.56 -2.85 20.76
CA PHE A 94 -12.59 -2.84 19.74
C PHE A 94 -12.03 -3.28 18.39
N ASP A 95 -12.92 -3.75 17.51
CA ASP A 95 -12.55 -4.14 16.16
C ASP A 95 -12.27 -2.88 15.33
N VAL A 96 -11.09 -2.82 14.71
CA VAL A 96 -10.68 -1.70 13.85
C VAL A 96 -10.74 -2.16 12.39
N PRO A 97 -11.79 -1.79 11.63
CA PRO A 97 -11.83 -2.06 10.20
C PRO A 97 -10.94 -1.06 9.46
N ILE A 98 -10.03 -1.57 8.64
CA ILE A 98 -9.15 -0.81 7.76
C ILE A 98 -9.63 -1.08 6.34
N GLN A 99 -9.99 -0.04 5.61
CA GLN A 99 -10.54 -0.16 4.26
C GLN A 99 -9.73 0.72 3.30
N ALA A 100 -9.49 0.23 2.09
CA ALA A 100 -9.00 1.06 1.00
C ALA A 100 -10.15 1.26 0.01
N ALA A 101 -10.37 2.50 -0.41
CA ALA A 101 -11.39 2.88 -1.36
C ALA A 101 -10.81 3.71 -2.51
N ILE A 102 -11.47 3.63 -3.65
CA ILE A 102 -11.23 4.50 -4.79
C ILE A 102 -12.53 5.25 -5.07
N SER A 103 -12.52 6.57 -4.81
CA SER A 103 -13.65 7.51 -4.97
C SER A 103 -14.89 7.19 -4.13
N SER A 104 -15.44 5.99 -4.23
CA SER A 104 -16.55 5.47 -3.39
C SER A 104 -16.59 3.94 -3.33
N LYS A 105 -15.78 3.26 -4.15
CA LYS A 105 -15.74 1.80 -4.20
C LYS A 105 -14.66 1.27 -3.26
N ILE A 106 -15.04 0.44 -2.31
CA ILE A 106 -14.09 -0.28 -1.45
C ILE A 106 -13.39 -1.35 -2.31
N ILE A 107 -12.06 -1.28 -2.38
CA ILE A 107 -11.22 -2.22 -3.14
C ILE A 107 -10.63 -3.33 -2.25
N SER A 108 -10.31 -3.01 -1.01
CA SER A 108 -9.71 -3.93 -0.04
C SER A 108 -10.23 -3.61 1.36
N ARG A 109 -10.44 -4.63 2.17
CA ARG A 109 -10.88 -4.51 3.56
C ARG A 109 -10.15 -5.52 4.42
N GLU A 110 -9.50 -5.01 5.46
CA GLU A 110 -8.86 -5.78 6.53
C GLU A 110 -9.50 -5.40 7.86
N THR A 111 -9.43 -6.29 8.86
CA THR A 111 -9.97 -5.99 10.19
C THR A 111 -9.00 -6.48 11.26
N VAL A 112 -8.55 -5.55 12.10
CA VAL A 112 -7.76 -5.86 13.29
C VAL A 112 -8.73 -6.30 14.37
N LYS A 113 -8.70 -7.59 14.73
CA LYS A 113 -9.58 -8.15 15.76
C LYS A 113 -9.27 -7.57 17.12
N ALA A 114 -10.32 -7.28 17.88
CA ALA A 114 -10.22 -6.86 19.27
C ALA A 114 -9.50 -7.89 20.14
N TYR A 115 -8.91 -7.44 21.25
CA TYR A 115 -8.61 -8.30 22.39
C TYR A 115 -9.92 -8.71 23.04
N ARG A 116 -10.19 -10.03 23.09
CA ARG A 116 -11.31 -10.57 23.86
C ARG A 116 -10.78 -11.05 25.20
N LYS A 117 -11.41 -10.56 26.28
CA LYS A 117 -11.30 -11.18 27.60
C LYS A 117 -12.48 -12.12 27.74
N ASP A 118 -12.23 -13.40 28.05
CA ASP A 118 -13.29 -14.38 28.32
C ASP A 118 -14.00 -14.03 29.64
N VAL A 119 -15.05 -13.22 29.56
CA VAL A 119 -15.86 -12.82 30.72
C VAL A 119 -16.79 -13.93 31.22
N THR A 120 -17.08 -14.93 30.39
CA THR A 120 -17.99 -16.05 30.72
C THR A 120 -17.34 -17.12 31.61
N ALA A 121 -16.02 -17.11 31.77
CA ALA A 121 -15.30 -18.14 32.54
C ALA A 121 -15.60 -18.15 34.05
N ASN A 122 -16.15 -17.05 34.60
CA ASN A 122 -16.48 -16.94 36.02
C ASN A 122 -17.94 -17.24 36.37
N TYR A 123 -18.83 -17.44 35.40
CA TYR A 123 -20.27 -17.59 35.65
C TYR A 123 -20.82 -18.88 35.06
N THR A 124 -20.22 -20.04 35.37
CA THR A 124 -20.92 -21.32 35.13
C THR A 124 -20.39 -22.40 36.06
N VAL A 125 -21.07 -22.63 37.20
CA VAL A 125 -21.33 -24.00 37.73
C VAL A 125 -22.44 -24.08 38.79
N GLU A 126 -22.90 -23.01 39.46
CA GLU A 126 -23.73 -23.21 40.68
C GLU A 126 -25.17 -22.66 40.72
N THR A 127 -25.76 -22.10 39.65
CA THR A 127 -27.08 -21.40 39.78
C THR A 127 -28.20 -21.84 38.85
N LEU A 128 -28.11 -23.00 38.19
CA LEU A 128 -29.16 -23.46 37.25
C LEU A 128 -29.88 -24.77 37.64
N GLN A 129 -29.80 -25.23 38.90
CA GLN A 129 -30.56 -26.39 39.38
C GLN A 129 -31.73 -26.09 40.34
N GLU A 130 -32.02 -24.83 40.67
CA GLU A 130 -33.20 -24.49 41.46
C GLU A 130 -34.07 -23.45 40.74
N LYS A 131 -34.98 -23.94 39.88
CA LYS A 131 -36.34 -23.43 39.71
C LYS A 131 -37.19 -24.35 38.85
#